data_AF-A0A2E5YDM8-F1
#
_entry.id   AF-A0A2E5YDM8-F1
#
_cell.length_a   1.000
_cell.length_b   1.000
_cell.length_c   1.000
_cell.angle_alpha   90.00
_cell.angle_beta   90.00
_cell.angle_gamma   90.00
#
_symmetry.space_group_name_H-M   'P 1'
#
loop_
_entity.id
_entity.type
_entity.pdbx_description
1 polymer ?
#
loop_
_entity_poly.entity_id
_entity_poly.type
_entity_poly.pdbx_seq_one_letter_code
_entity_poly.pdbx_strand_id
1 'polypeptide(L)'
;MLRTMVGTGMTLILLLSYAVYSNTVNSEYYQYTTTNNSEEMELRVENEGLAEWFYTTNDAITWVNFSIDGAAPGSVLIVEAEGSNWSHSPNLGLDGESYICNEPDSDYSTIIETCLYSRTHSMELINGSGILRGRVSLELPIKGKGFLESSDSETAENKSKALIDSAKKVITWKIIIEESGETSSSAGIIAGAEYSSHDLVDVKKFKLDPFQETVYSFSALIGCFFLVLVIPMMIYFSARYKENLNESKRNASEEE
;
A
#
# COMPACT_ATOMS: atom_id res chain seq x y z
N MET A 1 -38.16 22.85 -23.58
CA MET A 1 -37.31 22.68 -22.38
C MET A 1 -37.04 21.23 -22.03
N LEU A 2 -38.05 20.37 -21.82
CA LEU A 2 -37.80 18.94 -21.50
C LEU A 2 -37.02 18.20 -22.61
N ARG A 3 -37.40 18.42 -23.87
CA ARG A 3 -36.73 17.82 -25.05
C ARG A 3 -35.26 18.22 -25.19
N THR A 4 -34.92 19.47 -24.89
CA THR A 4 -33.55 19.98 -24.93
C THR A 4 -32.73 19.46 -23.74
N MET A 5 -33.33 19.38 -22.55
CA MET A 5 -32.68 18.85 -21.34
C MET A 5 -32.38 17.35 -21.43
N VAL A 6 -33.31 16.57 -22.01
CA VAL A 6 -33.12 15.13 -22.28
C VAL A 6 -32.07 14.92 -23.39
N GLY A 7 -32.12 15.72 -24.45
CA GLY A 7 -31.15 15.65 -25.55
C GLY A 7 -29.72 15.94 -25.09
N THR A 8 -29.51 17.00 -24.30
CA THR A 8 -28.19 17.33 -23.73
C THR A 8 -27.72 16.32 -22.70
N GLY A 9 -28.64 15.72 -21.93
CA GLY A 9 -28.30 14.64 -21.00
C GLY A 9 -27.81 13.39 -21.72
N MET A 10 -28.47 13.00 -22.81
CA MET A 10 -28.08 11.82 -23.59
C MET A 10 -26.73 12.01 -24.30
N THR A 11 -26.46 13.18 -24.87
CA THR A 11 -25.14 13.46 -25.46
C THR A 11 -24.03 13.48 -24.42
N LEU A 12 -24.28 14.02 -23.22
CA LEU A 12 -23.31 14.02 -22.14
C LEU A 12 -22.99 12.59 -21.68
N ILE A 13 -24.00 11.72 -21.57
CA ILE A 13 -23.81 10.30 -21.25
C ILE A 13 -22.94 9.63 -22.32
N LEU A 14 -23.25 9.82 -23.61
CA LEU A 14 -22.48 9.20 -24.70
C LEU A 14 -21.02 9.68 -24.73
N LEU A 15 -20.78 10.98 -24.50
CA LEU A 15 -19.43 11.55 -24.45
C LEU A 15 -18.64 11.01 -23.25
N LEU A 16 -19.26 10.93 -22.07
CA LEU A 16 -18.62 10.37 -20.88
C LEU A 16 -18.34 8.87 -21.05
N SER A 17 -19.29 8.10 -21.57
CA SER A 17 -19.09 6.68 -21.88
C SER A 17 -17.96 6.48 -22.88
N TYR A 18 -17.87 7.32 -23.92
CA TYR A 18 -16.76 7.28 -24.87
C TYR A 18 -15.42 7.65 -24.23
N ALA A 19 -15.38 8.68 -23.37
CA ALA A 19 -14.17 9.08 -22.67
C ALA A 19 -13.67 7.98 -21.72
N VAL A 20 -14.57 7.33 -20.98
CA VAL A 20 -14.25 6.18 -20.11
C VAL A 20 -13.74 5.01 -20.96
N TYR A 21 -14.43 4.67 -22.05
CA TYR A 21 -14.00 3.61 -22.96
C TYR A 21 -12.62 3.88 -23.57
N SER A 22 -12.38 5.10 -24.05
CA SER A 22 -11.10 5.49 -24.66
C SER A 22 -9.93 5.36 -23.69
N ASN A 23 -10.09 5.86 -22.45
CA ASN A 23 -9.05 5.76 -21.42
C ASN A 23 -8.86 4.32 -20.92
N THR A 24 -9.92 3.51 -20.93
CA THR A 24 -9.85 2.09 -20.55
C THR A 24 -9.07 1.27 -21.59
N VAL A 25 -9.26 1.57 -22.89
CA VAL A 25 -8.63 0.83 -24.00
C VAL A 25 -7.19 1.27 -24.24
N ASN A 26 -6.87 2.54 -24.02
CA ASN A 26 -5.54 3.09 -24.24
C ASN A 26 -4.92 3.66 -22.97
N SER A 27 -4.69 2.80 -21.98
CA SER A 27 -3.91 3.19 -20.80
C SER A 27 -2.44 3.42 -21.17
N GLU A 28 -1.83 4.47 -20.65
CA GLU A 28 -0.36 4.69 -20.73
C GLU A 28 0.39 3.96 -19.60
N TYR A 29 -0.33 3.22 -18.76
CA TYR A 29 0.23 2.49 -17.64
C TYR A 29 0.45 1.01 -17.97
N TYR A 30 1.57 0.50 -17.46
CA TYR A 30 1.92 -0.91 -17.48
C TYR A 30 2.04 -1.40 -16.04
N GLN A 31 1.44 -2.55 -15.78
CA GLN A 31 1.62 -3.29 -14.55
C GLN A 31 2.80 -4.25 -14.72
N TYR A 32 3.81 -4.14 -13.87
CA TYR A 32 4.86 -5.13 -13.76
C TYR A 32 4.62 -6.01 -12.54
N THR A 33 4.91 -7.30 -12.71
CA THR A 33 4.80 -8.32 -11.66
C THR A 33 6.19 -8.87 -11.39
N THR A 34 6.55 -8.93 -10.13
CA THR A 34 7.80 -9.53 -9.66
C THR A 34 7.53 -10.80 -8.86
N THR A 35 8.56 -11.62 -8.68
CA THR A 35 8.55 -12.62 -7.61
C THR A 35 8.36 -11.90 -6.27
N ASN A 36 7.81 -12.59 -5.28
CA ASN A 36 7.65 -12.07 -3.93
C ASN A 36 7.76 -13.23 -2.95
N ASN A 37 8.87 -13.96 -3.06
CA ASN A 37 9.13 -15.14 -2.26
C ASN A 37 9.92 -14.73 -1.01
N SER A 38 9.56 -15.29 0.14
CA SER A 38 10.39 -15.20 1.35
C SER A 38 11.49 -16.25 1.23
N GLU A 39 12.74 -15.83 1.43
CA GLU A 39 13.92 -16.67 1.45
C GLU A 39 14.57 -16.59 2.83
N GLU A 40 14.92 -17.75 3.39
CA GLU A 40 15.64 -17.85 4.67
C GLU A 40 17.13 -17.54 4.47
N MET A 41 17.72 -16.77 5.38
CA MET A 41 19.14 -16.49 5.43
C MET A 41 19.86 -17.60 6.20
N GLU A 42 20.82 -18.27 5.57
CA GLU A 42 21.70 -19.25 6.23
C GLU A 42 22.77 -18.53 7.05
N LEU A 43 22.38 -18.07 8.24
CA LEU A 43 23.24 -17.32 9.16
C LEU A 43 24.54 -18.07 9.50
N ARG A 44 25.66 -17.37 9.38
CA ARG A 44 26.98 -17.88 9.76
C ARG A 44 27.43 -17.21 11.05
N VAL A 45 28.06 -17.99 11.93
CA VAL A 45 28.64 -17.47 13.18
C VAL A 45 29.87 -16.62 12.83
N GLU A 46 29.91 -15.38 13.31
CA GLU A 46 31.07 -14.48 13.14
C GLU A 46 32.18 -14.84 14.14
N ASN A 47 31.80 -15.05 15.41
CA ASN A 47 32.74 -15.36 16.48
C ASN A 47 32.22 -16.51 17.35
N GLU A 48 33.04 -17.56 17.51
CA GLU A 48 32.62 -18.78 18.20
C GLU A 48 32.27 -18.51 19.67
N GLY A 49 31.08 -18.96 20.09
CA GLY A 49 30.58 -18.83 21.46
C GLY A 49 29.89 -17.49 21.76
N LEU A 50 29.95 -16.52 20.85
CA LEU A 50 29.23 -15.25 20.93
C LEU A 50 27.95 -15.28 20.08
N ALA A 51 26.97 -14.48 20.48
CA ALA A 51 25.70 -14.29 19.78
C ALA A 51 25.82 -13.28 18.64
N GLU A 52 26.73 -13.57 17.70
CA GLU A 52 27.03 -12.76 16.53
C GLU A 52 26.95 -13.60 15.26
N TRP A 53 26.09 -13.18 14.34
CA TRP A 53 25.90 -13.83 13.06
C TRP A 53 25.97 -12.86 11.91
N PHE A 54 26.33 -13.36 10.73
CA PHE A 54 26.28 -12.59 9.51
C PHE A 54 25.75 -13.40 8.32
N TYR A 55 25.20 -12.67 7.35
CA TYR A 55 24.82 -13.21 6.04
C TYR A 55 24.92 -12.13 4.96
N THR A 56 25.31 -12.50 3.75
CA THR A 56 25.41 -11.55 2.63
C THR A 56 24.38 -11.90 1.56
N THR A 57 23.48 -10.96 1.28
CA THR A 57 22.51 -11.03 0.19
C THR A 57 23.02 -10.26 -1.04
N ASN A 58 22.63 -10.67 -2.25
CA ASN A 58 22.89 -9.92 -3.48
C ASN A 58 21.65 -9.90 -4.37
N ASP A 59 20.56 -9.33 -3.86
CA ASP A 59 19.23 -9.37 -4.49
C ASP A 59 18.49 -8.04 -4.34
N ALA A 60 17.39 -7.89 -5.09
CA ALA A 60 16.50 -6.75 -5.00
C ALA A 60 15.50 -6.99 -3.87
N ILE A 61 15.82 -6.49 -2.68
CA ILE A 61 15.10 -6.80 -1.43
C ILE A 61 14.10 -5.69 -1.10
N THR A 62 12.87 -6.06 -0.73
CA THR A 62 11.89 -5.13 -0.13
C THR A 62 11.84 -5.25 1.37
N TRP A 63 11.75 -6.47 1.89
CA TRP A 63 11.48 -6.78 3.28
C TRP A 63 12.55 -7.67 3.87
N VAL A 64 12.87 -7.42 5.13
CA VAL A 64 13.72 -8.26 5.95
C VAL A 64 13.05 -8.50 7.30
N ASN A 65 13.31 -9.67 7.86
CA ASN A 65 12.74 -10.08 9.12
C ASN A 65 13.81 -10.82 9.92
N PHE A 66 14.10 -10.36 11.13
CA PHE A 66 15.07 -10.97 12.04
C PHE A 66 14.35 -11.41 13.30
N SER A 67 14.34 -12.71 13.56
CA SER A 67 13.70 -13.34 14.70
C SER A 67 14.75 -13.91 15.64
N ILE A 68 14.57 -13.66 16.93
CA ILE A 68 15.42 -14.20 17.99
C ILE A 68 14.51 -14.91 18.99
N ASP A 69 14.97 -16.06 19.47
CA ASP A 69 14.36 -16.79 20.57
C ASP A 69 15.43 -17.33 21.52
N GLY A 70 15.10 -17.47 22.80
CA GLY A 70 15.99 -18.03 23.82
C GLY A 70 17.11 -17.11 24.34
N ALA A 71 17.06 -15.80 24.06
CA ALA A 71 17.97 -14.82 24.66
C ALA A 71 17.60 -14.51 26.12
N ALA A 72 18.48 -13.81 26.85
CA ALA A 72 18.15 -13.34 28.19
C ALA A 72 17.07 -12.23 28.13
N PRO A 73 16.12 -12.18 29.08
CA PRO A 73 15.15 -11.09 29.14
C PRO A 73 15.83 -9.73 29.33
N GLY A 74 15.47 -8.75 28.50
CA GLY A 74 16.07 -7.42 28.49
C GLY A 74 17.35 -7.31 27.66
N SER A 75 17.79 -8.38 26.98
CA SER A 75 18.84 -8.29 25.96
C SER A 75 18.40 -7.39 24.79
N VAL A 76 19.36 -6.82 24.09
CA VAL A 76 19.13 -5.95 22.93
C VAL A 76 19.56 -6.66 21.66
N LEU A 77 18.63 -6.83 20.73
CA LEU A 77 18.92 -7.25 19.36
C LEU A 77 19.39 -6.03 18.57
N ILE A 78 20.56 -6.13 17.94
CA ILE A 78 21.13 -5.12 17.06
C ILE A 78 21.32 -5.75 15.68
N VAL A 79 20.82 -5.08 14.65
CA VAL A 79 21.00 -5.49 13.25
C VAL A 79 21.65 -4.35 12.48
N GLU A 80 22.81 -4.63 11.89
CA GLU A 80 23.52 -3.70 11.00
C GLU A 80 23.48 -4.22 9.56
N ALA A 81 23.18 -3.30 8.63
CA ALA A 81 23.32 -3.51 7.20
C ALA A 81 24.56 -2.77 6.67
N GLU A 82 25.54 -3.53 6.20
CA GLU A 82 26.66 -3.01 5.42
C GLU A 82 26.32 -3.05 3.94
N GLY A 83 26.35 -1.88 3.27
CA GLY A 83 26.07 -1.75 1.83
C GLY A 83 24.80 -0.96 1.50
N SER A 84 23.87 -0.81 2.45
CA SER A 84 22.70 0.07 2.29
C SER A 84 22.14 0.50 3.65
N ASN A 85 21.45 1.64 3.67
CA ASN A 85 20.53 1.98 4.76
C ASN A 85 19.19 1.26 4.54
N TRP A 86 18.40 1.13 5.59
CA TRP A 86 17.07 0.54 5.58
C TRP A 86 16.18 1.18 6.63
N SER A 87 14.87 1.03 6.44
CA SER A 87 13.83 1.64 7.27
C SER A 87 13.27 0.63 8.27
N HIS A 88 13.19 1.02 9.54
CA HIS A 88 12.59 0.20 10.59
C HIS A 88 11.60 1.04 11.42
N SER A 89 10.55 0.38 11.91
CA SER A 89 9.64 0.89 12.94
C SER A 89 9.16 -0.30 13.77
N PRO A 90 8.92 -0.15 15.09
CA PRO A 90 8.36 -1.20 15.93
C PRO A 90 7.01 -1.73 15.44
N ASN A 91 6.20 -0.86 14.83
CA ASN A 91 4.87 -1.18 14.31
C ASN A 91 4.88 -1.76 12.90
N LEU A 92 6.06 -1.82 12.27
CA LEU A 92 6.20 -2.24 10.89
C LEU A 92 5.72 -3.70 10.72
N GLY A 93 4.69 -3.89 9.89
CA GLY A 93 4.17 -5.24 9.59
C GLY A 93 3.27 -5.84 10.68
N LEU A 94 2.84 -5.06 11.66
CA LEU A 94 1.81 -5.47 12.62
C LEU A 94 0.41 -5.13 12.10
N ASP A 95 -0.55 -6.03 12.32
CA ASP A 95 -1.94 -5.82 11.92
C ASP A 95 -2.61 -4.75 12.79
N GLY A 96 -3.30 -3.81 12.15
CA GLY A 96 -4.06 -2.75 12.83
C GLY A 96 -3.22 -1.53 13.26
N GLU A 97 -1.90 -1.61 13.15
CA GLU A 97 -1.00 -0.50 13.42
C GLU A 97 -0.70 0.30 12.16
N SER A 98 -0.61 1.63 12.30
CA SER A 98 -0.28 2.53 11.20
C SER A 98 1.20 2.92 11.26
N TYR A 99 1.90 2.81 10.14
CA TYR A 99 3.29 3.22 10.00
C TYR A 99 3.52 3.90 8.65
N ILE A 100 4.49 4.81 8.58
CA ILE A 100 4.89 5.49 7.34
C ILE A 100 6.40 5.42 7.16
N CYS A 101 6.86 4.70 6.13
CA CYS A 101 8.28 4.69 5.76
C CYS A 101 8.62 5.58 4.55
N ASN A 102 7.63 5.96 3.74
CA ASN A 102 7.87 6.72 2.51
C ASN A 102 8.02 8.22 2.76
N GLU A 103 7.46 8.72 3.85
CA GLU A 103 7.38 10.15 4.16
C GLU A 103 7.65 10.37 5.65
N PRO A 104 8.91 10.22 6.08
CA PRO A 104 9.28 10.30 7.50
C PRO A 104 9.02 11.69 8.10
N ASP A 105 9.04 12.76 7.29
CA ASP A 105 8.79 14.15 7.71
C ASP A 105 7.35 14.62 7.38
N SER A 106 6.38 13.70 7.34
CA SER A 106 4.99 14.10 7.11
C SER A 106 4.42 14.91 8.28
N ASP A 107 3.45 15.78 8.00
CA ASP A 107 2.67 16.52 9.02
C ASP A 107 1.96 15.58 10.02
N TYR A 108 1.86 14.29 9.69
CA TYR A 108 1.24 13.25 10.51
C TYR A 108 2.23 12.49 11.41
N SER A 109 3.52 12.82 11.38
CA SER A 109 4.57 12.21 12.21
C SER A 109 4.30 12.29 13.73
N THR A 110 3.43 13.19 14.17
CA THR A 110 3.00 13.31 15.58
C THR A 110 1.86 12.35 15.97
N ILE A 111 1.20 11.75 14.98
CA ILE A 111 0.02 10.90 15.15
C ILE A 111 0.30 9.47 14.68
N ILE A 112 1.23 9.31 13.71
CA ILE A 112 1.56 8.05 13.07
C ILE A 112 3.06 7.81 13.21
N GLU A 113 3.41 6.57 13.56
CA GLU A 113 4.78 6.13 13.69
C GLU A 113 5.52 6.21 12.34
N THR A 114 6.69 6.85 12.32
CA THR A 114 7.50 6.99 11.11
C THR A 114 8.72 6.08 11.17
N CYS A 115 9.04 5.46 10.03
CA CYS A 115 10.17 4.54 9.98
C CYS A 115 11.49 5.32 10.00
N LEU A 116 12.41 4.91 10.87
CA LEU A 116 13.74 5.48 10.95
C LEU A 116 14.60 4.90 9.82
N TYR A 117 15.27 5.75 9.05
CA TYR A 117 16.15 5.33 7.96
C TYR A 117 17.62 5.38 8.42
N SER A 118 18.19 4.20 8.70
CA SER A 118 19.55 4.04 9.24
C SER A 118 20.18 2.74 8.73
N ARG A 119 21.49 2.60 8.93
CA ARG A 119 22.21 1.33 8.69
C ARG A 119 22.01 0.33 9.81
N THR A 120 21.86 0.83 11.02
CA THR A 120 21.78 0.02 12.24
C THR A 120 20.48 0.33 12.94
N HIS A 121 19.78 -0.72 13.36
CA HIS A 121 18.58 -0.66 14.17
C HIS A 121 18.70 -1.64 15.33
N SER A 122 18.01 -1.33 16.43
CA SER A 122 18.01 -2.17 17.61
C SER A 122 16.63 -2.23 18.26
N MET A 123 16.39 -3.32 19.00
CA MET A 123 15.17 -3.50 19.80
C MET A 123 15.46 -4.31 21.06
N GLU A 124 14.70 -4.05 22.12
CA GLU A 124 14.78 -4.82 23.36
C GLU A 124 13.96 -6.12 23.28
N LEU A 125 14.52 -7.21 23.80
CA LEU A 125 13.90 -8.54 23.85
C LEU A 125 13.21 -8.74 25.21
N ILE A 126 11.94 -8.34 25.29
CA ILE A 126 11.16 -8.30 26.55
C ILE A 126 11.15 -9.65 27.29
N ASN A 127 11.01 -10.76 26.56
CA ASN A 127 10.98 -12.11 27.11
C ASN A 127 12.07 -13.01 26.51
N GLY A 128 13.20 -12.42 26.09
CA GLY A 128 14.25 -13.18 25.40
C GLY A 128 13.90 -13.56 23.95
N SER A 129 12.76 -13.09 23.45
CA SER A 129 12.30 -13.29 22.08
C SER A 129 11.78 -11.98 21.49
N GLY A 130 11.92 -11.85 20.18
CA GLY A 130 11.54 -10.65 19.45
C GLY A 130 11.70 -10.80 17.95
N ILE A 131 11.01 -9.94 17.21
CA ILE A 131 11.04 -9.93 15.75
C ILE A 131 11.26 -8.50 15.27
N LEU A 132 12.43 -8.24 14.69
CA LEU A 132 12.80 -6.97 14.08
C LEU A 132 12.51 -7.04 12.59
N ARG A 133 11.52 -6.26 12.14
CA ARG A 133 11.13 -6.16 10.72
C ARG A 133 11.70 -4.90 10.09
N GLY A 134 12.15 -5.00 8.86
CA GLY A 134 12.75 -3.89 8.13
C GLY A 134 12.27 -3.80 6.70
N ARG A 135 12.29 -2.59 6.16
CA ARG A 135 12.07 -2.32 4.74
C ARG A 135 13.34 -1.78 4.11
N VAL A 136 13.85 -2.49 3.10
CA VAL A 136 15.14 -2.20 2.46
C VAL A 136 14.99 -1.25 1.28
N SER A 137 13.99 -1.49 0.42
CA SER A 137 13.71 -0.64 -0.73
C SER A 137 12.35 0.04 -0.59
N LEU A 138 12.34 1.36 -0.83
CA LEU A 138 11.10 2.13 -0.89
C LEU A 138 10.43 2.12 -2.28
N GLU A 139 11.17 1.73 -3.31
CA GLU A 139 10.76 1.81 -4.71
C GLU A 139 10.14 0.50 -5.22
N LEU A 140 10.54 -0.63 -4.63
CA LEU A 140 10.04 -1.94 -5.00
C LEU A 140 8.64 -2.21 -4.42
N PRO A 141 7.79 -2.97 -5.13
CA PRO A 141 6.43 -3.24 -4.70
C PRO A 141 6.35 -4.29 -3.58
N ILE A 142 5.68 -3.94 -2.47
CA ILE A 142 5.52 -4.82 -1.29
C ILE A 142 4.84 -6.15 -1.61
N LYS A 143 3.91 -6.19 -2.58
CA LYS A 143 3.14 -7.38 -2.95
C LYS A 143 3.54 -7.99 -4.30
N GLY A 144 4.73 -7.64 -4.78
CA GLY A 144 5.24 -8.10 -6.08
C GLY A 144 4.47 -7.56 -7.30
N LYS A 145 3.73 -6.46 -7.15
CA LYS A 145 3.03 -5.79 -8.25
C LYS A 145 3.23 -4.29 -8.15
N GLY A 146 3.74 -3.69 -9.22
CA GLY A 146 3.88 -2.25 -9.35
C GLY A 146 3.36 -1.75 -10.68
N PHE A 147 3.29 -0.43 -10.81
CA PHE A 147 2.80 0.26 -11.99
C PHE A 147 3.83 1.29 -12.44
N LEU A 148 3.97 1.45 -13.75
CA LEU A 148 4.78 2.51 -14.34
C LEU A 148 4.13 3.03 -15.62
N GLU A 149 4.48 4.26 -15.98
CA GLU A 149 4.02 4.91 -17.20
C GLU A 149 5.01 4.67 -18.35
N SER A 150 4.48 4.32 -19.52
CA SER A 150 5.28 4.05 -20.71
C SER A 150 4.46 4.17 -22.00
N SER A 151 5.11 4.60 -23.08
CA SER A 151 4.50 4.70 -24.41
C SER A 151 4.25 3.33 -25.05
N ASP A 152 5.10 2.36 -24.78
CA ASP A 152 5.16 1.06 -25.45
C ASP A 152 5.66 -0.03 -24.50
N SER A 153 5.37 -1.28 -24.88
CA SER A 153 5.65 -2.46 -24.07
C SER A 153 7.13 -2.71 -23.86
N GLU A 154 7.95 -2.46 -24.89
CA GLU A 154 9.40 -2.68 -24.83
C GLU A 154 10.06 -1.69 -23.87
N THR A 155 9.69 -0.42 -23.96
CA THR A 155 10.14 0.60 -23.01
C THR A 155 9.64 0.31 -21.59
N ALA A 156 8.41 -0.21 -21.44
CA ALA A 156 7.88 -0.57 -20.13
C ALA A 156 8.67 -1.72 -19.49
N GLU A 157 9.03 -2.73 -20.28
CA GLU A 157 9.83 -3.86 -19.83
C GLU A 157 11.24 -3.42 -19.43
N ASN A 158 11.90 -2.60 -20.26
CA ASN A 158 13.22 -2.04 -19.95
C ASN A 158 13.21 -1.18 -18.68
N LYS A 159 12.19 -0.33 -18.49
CA LYS A 159 12.03 0.48 -17.27
C LYS A 159 11.80 -0.39 -16.03
N SER A 160 10.93 -1.40 -16.14
CA SER A 160 10.64 -2.32 -15.03
C SER A 160 11.90 -3.08 -14.60
N LYS A 161 12.66 -3.57 -15.59
CA LYS A 161 13.92 -4.27 -15.37
C LYS A 161 14.97 -3.36 -14.75
N ALA A 162 15.14 -2.15 -15.28
CA ALA A 162 16.08 -1.17 -14.74
C ALA A 162 15.78 -0.81 -13.27
N LEU A 163 14.50 -0.69 -12.89
CA LEU A 163 14.07 -0.42 -11.52
C LEU A 163 14.45 -1.57 -10.55
N ILE A 164 14.24 -2.82 -10.98
CA ILE A 164 14.59 -4.00 -10.17
C ILE A 164 16.11 -4.14 -10.08
N ASP A 165 16.82 -3.99 -11.21
CA ASP A 165 18.27 -4.05 -11.28
C ASP A 165 18.93 -2.95 -10.44
N SER A 166 18.36 -1.74 -10.40
CA SER A 166 18.88 -0.64 -9.54
C SER A 166 18.66 -0.89 -8.05
N ALA A 167 17.64 -1.67 -7.70
CA ALA A 167 17.38 -2.06 -6.32
C ALA A 167 18.22 -3.27 -5.88
N LYS A 168 18.82 -4.01 -6.81
CA LYS A 168 19.70 -5.14 -6.54
C LYS A 168 21.01 -4.66 -5.93
N LYS A 169 21.26 -5.02 -4.67
CA LYS A 169 22.45 -4.57 -3.92
C LYS A 169 23.06 -5.73 -3.15
N VAL A 170 24.39 -5.69 -3.04
CA VAL A 170 25.12 -6.55 -2.10
C VAL A 170 25.01 -5.93 -0.72
N ILE A 171 24.37 -6.64 0.22
CA ILE A 171 24.18 -6.19 1.60
C ILE A 171 24.65 -7.30 2.53
N THR A 172 25.56 -6.97 3.43
CA THR A 172 25.95 -7.87 4.53
C THR A 172 25.18 -7.48 5.78
N TRP A 173 24.35 -8.40 6.26
CA TRP A 173 23.57 -8.29 7.48
C TRP A 173 24.39 -8.84 8.62
N LYS A 174 24.59 -8.05 9.68
CA LYS A 174 25.20 -8.46 10.94
C LYS A 174 24.16 -8.42 12.03
N ILE A 175 24.03 -9.50 12.78
CA ILE A 175 23.04 -9.69 13.83
C ILE A 175 23.81 -9.92 15.12
N ILE A 176 23.60 -9.07 16.10
CA ILE A 176 24.33 -9.07 17.38
C ILE A 176 23.30 -9.04 18.50
N ILE A 177 23.49 -9.87 19.52
CA ILE A 177 22.72 -9.80 20.77
C ILE A 177 23.62 -9.28 21.87
N GLU A 178 23.23 -8.16 22.46
CA GLU A 178 23.92 -7.56 23.60
C GLU A 178 23.14 -7.78 24.90
N GLU A 179 23.88 -8.03 25.98
CA GLU A 179 23.37 -8.10 27.34
C GLU A 179 24.23 -7.19 28.21
N SER A 180 23.63 -6.18 28.86
CA SER A 180 24.35 -5.20 29.68
C SER A 180 25.51 -4.47 28.97
N GLY A 181 25.46 -4.34 27.64
CA GLY A 181 26.46 -3.65 26.82
C GLY A 181 27.64 -4.50 26.37
N GLU A 182 27.61 -5.81 26.61
CA GLU A 182 28.56 -6.77 26.05
C GLU A 182 27.82 -7.79 25.18
N THR A 183 28.49 -8.33 24.15
CA THR A 183 27.93 -9.41 23.33
C THR A 183 27.63 -10.64 24.18
N SER A 184 26.38 -11.12 24.13
CA SER A 184 25.94 -12.29 24.89
C SER A 184 26.50 -13.59 24.32
N SER A 185 26.40 -14.68 25.08
CA SER A 185 26.77 -16.01 24.60
C SER A 185 25.72 -16.53 23.61
N SER A 186 26.14 -17.21 22.54
CA SER A 186 25.22 -17.88 21.61
C SER A 186 24.53 -19.13 22.19
N ALA A 187 24.90 -19.56 23.40
CA ALA A 187 24.37 -20.77 24.00
C ALA A 187 22.86 -20.66 24.28
N GLY A 188 22.07 -21.48 23.58
CA GLY A 188 20.62 -21.54 23.74
C GLY A 188 19.83 -20.52 22.94
N ILE A 189 20.50 -19.64 22.18
CA ILE A 189 19.87 -18.64 21.32
C ILE A 189 19.63 -19.22 19.93
N ILE A 190 18.40 -19.04 19.42
CA ILE A 190 18.01 -19.38 18.06
C ILE A 190 17.80 -18.08 17.30
N ALA A 191 18.65 -17.83 16.31
CA ALA A 191 18.52 -16.70 15.40
C ALA A 191 17.99 -17.20 14.05
N GLY A 192 16.91 -16.58 13.58
CA GLY A 192 16.34 -16.79 12.25
C GLY A 192 16.27 -15.47 11.50
N ALA A 193 16.55 -15.47 10.21
CA ALA A 193 16.43 -14.29 9.38
C ALA A 193 15.84 -14.64 8.02
N GLU A 194 14.97 -13.78 7.50
CA GLU A 194 14.29 -13.96 6.22
C GLU A 194 14.29 -12.64 5.43
N TYR A 195 14.27 -12.74 4.11
CA TYR A 195 14.10 -11.58 3.22
C TYR A 195 13.17 -11.89 2.05
N SER A 196 12.54 -10.85 1.51
CA SER A 196 11.72 -10.95 0.29
C SER A 196 12.46 -10.41 -0.92
N SER A 197 12.77 -11.30 -1.86
CA SER A 197 13.47 -11.00 -3.12
C SER A 197 12.49 -10.73 -4.27
N HIS A 198 12.91 -9.91 -5.22
CA HIS A 198 12.14 -9.56 -6.41
C HIS A 198 12.94 -9.74 -7.69
N ASP A 199 12.41 -10.57 -8.58
CA ASP A 199 12.83 -10.70 -9.97
C ASP A 199 11.64 -10.41 -10.88
N LEU A 200 11.90 -9.82 -12.05
CA LEU A 200 10.84 -9.51 -13.01
C LEU A 200 10.23 -10.79 -13.58
N VAL A 201 8.92 -10.93 -13.45
CA VAL A 201 8.16 -12.07 -13.99
C VAL A 201 7.45 -11.69 -15.29
N ASP A 202 6.75 -10.57 -15.29
CA ASP A 202 5.85 -10.20 -16.39
C ASP A 202 5.54 -8.69 -16.40
N VAL A 203 5.33 -8.14 -17.58
CA VAL A 203 4.91 -6.75 -17.78
C VAL A 203 3.73 -6.73 -18.74
N LYS A 204 2.60 -6.20 -18.26
CA LYS A 204 1.35 -6.14 -19.02
C LYS A 204 0.82 -4.73 -19.06
N LYS A 205 0.30 -4.32 -20.22
CA LYS A 205 -0.46 -3.07 -20.34
C LYS A 205 -1.65 -3.13 -19.39
N PHE A 206 -1.77 -2.15 -18.50
CA PHE A 206 -2.88 -2.05 -17.58
C PHE A 206 -4.16 -1.85 -18.39
N LYS A 207 -5.18 -2.64 -18.09
CA LYS A 207 -6.50 -2.54 -18.72
C LYS A 207 -7.54 -2.55 -17.63
N LEU A 208 -8.35 -1.50 -17.59
CA LEU A 208 -9.54 -1.49 -16.75
C LEU A 208 -10.60 -2.38 -17.40
N ASP A 209 -11.48 -2.97 -16.59
CA ASP A 209 -12.64 -3.66 -17.12
C ASP A 209 -13.68 -2.60 -17.52
N PRO A 210 -13.96 -2.42 -18.83
CA PRO A 210 -14.89 -1.39 -19.28
C PRO A 210 -16.31 -1.59 -18.73
N PHE A 211 -16.73 -2.82 -18.43
CA PHE A 211 -18.04 -3.07 -17.83
C PHE A 211 -18.07 -2.57 -16.39
N GLN A 212 -17.06 -2.90 -15.60
CA GLN A 212 -16.97 -2.49 -14.20
C GLN A 212 -16.90 -0.96 -14.08
N GLU A 213 -16.05 -0.31 -14.87
CA GLU A 213 -15.92 1.16 -14.90
C GLU A 213 -17.21 1.84 -15.37
N THR A 214 -17.92 1.24 -16.34
CA THR A 214 -19.21 1.76 -16.80
C THR A 214 -20.27 1.66 -15.70
N VAL A 215 -20.32 0.56 -14.94
CA VAL A 215 -21.26 0.40 -13.82
C VAL A 215 -21.01 1.44 -12.72
N TYR A 216 -19.74 1.69 -12.35
CA TYR A 216 -19.40 2.72 -11.36
C TYR A 216 -19.78 4.11 -11.85
N SER A 217 -19.42 4.44 -13.10
CA SER A 217 -19.73 5.73 -13.71
C SER A 217 -21.24 5.97 -13.81
N PHE A 218 -22.00 4.95 -14.22
CA PHE A 218 -23.46 5.02 -14.32
C PHE A 218 -24.13 5.14 -12.95
N SER A 219 -23.62 4.43 -11.94
CA SER A 219 -24.12 4.51 -10.57
C SER A 219 -23.93 5.91 -9.99
N ALA A 220 -22.77 6.52 -10.21
CA ALA A 220 -22.49 7.90 -9.81
C ALA A 220 -23.43 8.89 -10.52
N LEU A 221 -23.64 8.71 -11.83
CA LEU A 221 -24.54 9.54 -12.62
C LEU A 221 -26.00 9.46 -12.12
N ILE A 222 -26.52 8.26 -11.90
CA ILE A 222 -27.86 8.08 -11.31
C ILE A 222 -27.93 8.74 -9.93
N GLY A 223 -26.92 8.57 -9.09
CA GLY A 223 -26.86 9.21 -7.78
C GLY A 223 -26.99 10.73 -7.86
N CYS A 224 -26.22 11.37 -8.73
CA CYS A 224 -26.30 12.82 -8.97
C CYS A 224 -27.68 13.24 -9.50
N PHE A 225 -28.23 12.53 -10.47
CA PHE A 225 -29.57 12.82 -11.01
C PHE A 225 -30.67 12.64 -9.97
N PHE A 226 -30.56 11.61 -9.12
CA PHE A 226 -31.50 11.37 -8.04
C PHE A 226 -31.51 12.53 -7.05
N LEU A 227 -30.34 13.00 -6.62
CA LEU A 227 -30.23 14.13 -5.70
C LEU A 227 -30.76 15.44 -6.31
N VAL A 228 -30.48 15.71 -7.59
CA VAL A 228 -30.85 16.97 -8.24
C VAL A 228 -32.32 17.01 -8.70
N LEU A 229 -32.90 15.88 -9.14
CA LEU A 229 -34.28 15.87 -9.64
C LEU A 229 -35.28 15.33 -8.63
N VAL A 230 -35.00 14.19 -8.00
CA VAL A 230 -36.02 13.48 -7.21
C VAL A 230 -36.30 14.21 -5.90
N ILE A 231 -35.26 14.72 -5.22
CA ILE A 231 -35.45 15.47 -3.97
C ILE A 231 -36.29 16.76 -4.20
N PRO A 232 -35.95 17.66 -5.14
CA PRO A 232 -36.77 18.85 -5.38
C PRO A 232 -38.17 18.54 -5.88
N MET A 233 -38.33 17.48 -6.69
CA MET A 233 -39.63 17.07 -7.19
C MET A 233 -40.53 16.52 -6.07
N MET A 234 -39.99 15.75 -5.13
CA MET A 234 -40.72 15.32 -3.93
C MET A 234 -41.18 16.52 -3.09
N ILE A 235 -40.31 17.52 -2.91
CA ILE A 235 -40.66 18.76 -2.20
C ILE A 235 -41.79 19.50 -2.95
N TYR A 236 -41.65 19.67 -4.27
CA TYR A 236 -42.64 20.35 -5.11
C TYR A 236 -44.02 19.66 -5.06
N PHE A 237 -44.08 18.34 -5.24
CA PHE A 237 -45.34 17.60 -5.21
C PHE A 237 -45.96 17.59 -3.82
N SER A 238 -45.15 17.50 -2.75
CA SER A 238 -45.65 17.61 -1.38
C SER A 238 -46.28 18.98 -1.12
N ALA A 239 -45.64 20.05 -1.61
CA ALA A 239 -46.17 21.41 -1.51
C ALA A 239 -47.49 21.57 -2.30
N ARG A 240 -47.54 21.09 -3.55
CA ARG A 240 -48.76 21.11 -4.39
C ARG A 240 -49.91 20.30 -3.80
N TYR A 241 -49.62 19.11 -3.28
CA TYR A 241 -50.63 18.28 -2.65
C TYR A 241 -51.24 18.99 -1.43
N LYS A 242 -50.41 19.59 -0.58
CA LYS A 242 -50.85 20.38 0.57
C LYS A 242 -51.68 21.61 0.17
N GLU A 243 -51.29 22.30 -0.91
CA GLU A 243 -52.02 23.44 -1.47
C GLU A 243 -53.43 23.02 -1.91
N ASN A 244 -53.55 21.97 -2.72
CA ASN A 244 -54.84 21.47 -3.19
C ASN A 244 -55.75 21.04 -2.02
N LEU A 245 -55.18 20.40 -0.99
CA LEU A 245 -55.93 19.96 0.19
C LEU A 245 -56.47 21.14 1.00
N ASN A 246 -55.67 22.21 1.14
CA ASN A 246 -56.10 23.44 1.79
C ASN A 246 -57.16 24.18 0.98
N GLU A 247 -57.03 24.22 -0.34
CA GLU A 247 -58.02 24.83 -1.23
C GLU A 247 -59.37 24.08 -1.17
N SER A 248 -59.31 22.74 -1.15
CA SER A 248 -60.50 21.89 -0.97
C SER A 248 -61.24 22.18 0.34
N LYS A 249 -60.49 22.35 1.44
CA LYS A 249 -61.07 22.68 2.75
C LYS A 249 -61.69 24.07 2.80
N ARG A 250 -61.07 25.05 2.13
CA ARG A 250 -61.61 26.42 2.04
C ARG A 250 -62.93 26.44 1.27
N ASN A 251 -62.98 25.76 0.13
CA ASN A 251 -64.21 25.71 -0.68
C ASN A 251 -65.33 24.99 0.09
N ALA A 252 -65.03 23.92 0.83
CA ALA A 252 -66.02 23.25 1.67
C ALA A 252 -66.53 24.12 2.83
N SER A 253 -65.73 25.05 3.35
CA SER A 253 -66.16 26.01 4.39
C SER A 253 -66.93 27.22 3.85
N GLU A 254 -66.90 27.47 2.55
CA GLU A 254 -67.68 28.54 1.90
C GLU A 254 -69.08 28.06 1.46
N GLU A 255 -69.32 26.75 1.44
CA GLU A 255 -70.60 26.11 1.08
C GLU A 255 -71.48 25.75 2.30
N GLU A 256 -71.00 25.95 3.54
CA GLU A 256 -71.79 25.94 4.80
C GLU A 256 -72.31 27.34 5.17
#